data_AF-A0A7W1CG63-F1
#
_entry.id   AF-A0A7W1CG63-F1
#
_cell.length_a   1.000
_cell.length_b   1.000
_cell.length_c   1.000
_cell.angle_alpha   90.00
_cell.angle_beta   90.00
_cell.angle_gamma   90.00
#
_symmetry.space_group_name_H-M   'P 1'
#
loop_
_entity.id
_entity.type
_entity.pdbx_description
1 polymer ?
#
loop_
_entity_poly.entity_id
_entity_poly.type
_entity_poly.pdbx_seq_one_letter_code
_entity_poly.pdbx_strand_id
1 'polypeptide(L)' 'MLTGNFGQYSFTNLAAGQTVVLTVRSKRYRFLPQIITLTDDFNEVNFVAKL' A
#
# COMPACT_ATOMS: atom_id res chain seq x y z
N MET A 1 4.68 -2.94 -11.50
CA MET A 1 3.80 -2.40 -10.44
C MET A 1 2.82 -1.44 -11.12
N LEU A 2 1.58 -1.87 -11.30
CA LEU A 2 0.54 -1.12 -12.01
C LEU A 2 -0.63 -0.96 -11.03
N THR A 3 -0.92 0.26 -10.61
CA THR A 3 -2.26 0.54 -10.08
C THR A 3 -3.23 0.28 -11.24
N GLY A 4 -4.17 -0.65 -11.09
CA GLY A 4 -5.23 -0.84 -12.08
C GLY A 4 -6.05 0.46 -12.24
N ASN A 5 -6.86 0.56 -13.30
CA ASN A 5 -7.69 1.76 -13.58
C ASN A 5 -8.59 2.21 -12.40
N PHE A 6 -8.82 1.34 -11.41
CA PHE A 6 -9.62 1.60 -10.22
C PHE A 6 -8.82 1.68 -8.91
N GLY A 7 -7.48 1.86 -8.97
CA GLY A 7 -6.65 1.98 -7.78
C GLY A 7 -6.34 0.66 -7.07
N GLN A 8 -6.62 -0.48 -7.70
CA GLN A 8 -6.26 -1.81 -7.19
C GLN A 8 -4.74 -2.01 -7.27
N TYR A 9 -4.18 -2.64 -6.24
CA TYR A 9 -2.76 -3.02 -6.17
C TYR A 9 -2.62 -4.35 -5.42
N SER A 10 -1.55 -5.08 -5.71
CA SER A 10 -1.17 -6.31 -5.02
C SER A 10 0.35 -6.44 -5.06
N PHE A 11 0.92 -6.95 -3.98
CA PHE A 11 2.33 -7.28 -3.84
C PHE A 11 2.43 -8.73 -3.44
N THR A 12 3.21 -9.52 -4.16
CA THR A 12 3.43 -10.94 -3.90
C THR A 12 4.89 -11.19 -3.55
N ASN A 13 5.17 -12.36 -2.97
CA ASN A 13 6.52 -12.79 -2.57
C ASN A 13 7.18 -11.89 -1.50
N LEU A 14 6.37 -11.37 -0.57
CA LEU A 14 6.88 -10.67 0.62
C LEU A 14 7.00 -11.65 1.78
N ALA A 15 8.07 -11.55 2.56
CA ALA A 15 8.28 -12.41 3.72
C ALA A 15 7.43 -11.93 4.90
N ALA A 16 6.76 -12.88 5.56
CA ALA A 16 6.12 -12.65 6.85
C ALA A 16 7.16 -12.31 7.93
N GLY A 17 6.70 -11.64 8.98
CA GLY A 17 7.51 -11.12 10.10
C GLY A 17 8.20 -9.79 9.83
N GLN A 18 8.10 -9.22 8.62
CA GLN A 18 8.70 -7.93 8.28
C GLN A 18 7.74 -6.76 8.51
N THR A 19 8.28 -5.62 8.94
CA THR A 19 7.55 -4.35 8.92
C THR A 19 7.93 -3.58 7.67
N VAL A 20 6.94 -3.17 6.88
CA VAL A 20 7.12 -2.41 5.64
C VAL A 20 6.46 -1.04 5.74
N VAL A 21 7.00 -0.09 4.99
CA VAL A 21 6.39 1.23 4.80
C VAL A 21 5.80 1.29 3.40
N LEU A 22 4.48 1.38 3.32
CA LEU A 22 3.75 1.47 2.07
C LEU A 22 3.40 2.93 1.76
N THR A 23 3.84 3.40 0.60
CA THR A 23 3.63 4.79 0.13
C THR A 23 2.97 4.82 -1.24
N VAL A 24 2.01 5.74 -1.41
CA VAL A 24 1.38 5.99 -2.71
C VAL A 24 1.98 7.23 -3.35
N ARG A 25 2.54 7.09 -4.56
CA ARG A 25 2.95 8.23 -5.38
C ARG A 25 1.81 8.61 -6.33
N SER A 26 1.37 9.86 -6.26
CA SER A 26 0.34 10.42 -7.13
C SER A 26 0.74 11.80 -7.61
N LYS A 27 0.27 12.18 -8.81
CA LYS A 27 0.52 13.51 -9.38
C LYS A 27 -0.31 14.61 -8.72
N ARG A 28 -1.48 14.27 -8.15
CA ARG A 28 -2.48 15.24 -7.69
C ARG A 28 -2.74 15.21 -6.19
N TYR A 29 -2.60 14.04 -5.56
CA TYR A 29 -2.93 13.85 -4.15
C TYR A 29 -1.70 13.44 -3.36
N ARG A 30 -1.66 13.83 -2.10
CA ARG A 30 -0.67 13.33 -1.14
C ARG A 30 -1.35 12.34 -0.21
N PHE A 31 -0.70 11.20 0.02
CA PHE A 31 -1.20 10.17 0.90
C PHE A 31 -0.25 10.02 2.08
N LEU A 32 -0.80 9.76 3.26
CA LEU A 32 0.02 9.42 4.43
C LEU A 32 0.59 8.00 4.28
N PRO A 33 1.88 7.78 4.59
CA PRO A 33 2.46 6.44 4.60
C PRO A 33 1.71 5.51 5.56
N GLN A 34 1.64 4.23 5.20
CA GLN A 34 1.11 3.18 6.06
C GLN A 34 2.27 2.30 6.51
N ILE A 35 2.37 2.04 7.82
CA ILE A 35 3.35 1.13 8.40
C ILE A 35 2.62 -0.16 8.70
N ILE A 36 3.07 -1.26 8.11
CA ILE A 36 2.37 -2.55 8.14
C ILE A 36 3.34 -3.63 8.58
N THR A 37 2.95 -4.40 9.59
CA THR A 37 3.64 -5.65 9.94
C THR A 37 2.99 -6.79 9.18
N LEU A 38 3.76 -7.44 8.32
CA LEU A 38 3.29 -8.58 7.52
C LEU A 38 3.29 -9.83 8.39
N THR A 39 2.14 -10.35 8.74
CA THR A 39 2.03 -11.60 9.52
C THR A 39 1.59 -12.80 8.67
N ASP A 40 0.80 -12.55 7.62
CA ASP A 40 0.32 -13.50 6.61
C ASP A 40 -0.18 -12.69 5.39
N ASP A 41 -1.01 -13.27 4.53
CA ASP A 41 -1.77 -12.55 3.50
C ASP A 41 -2.54 -11.35 4.11
N PHE A 42 -2.19 -10.16 3.64
CA PHE A 42 -2.74 -8.91 4.14
C PHE A 42 -3.57 -8.21 3.07
N ASN A 43 -4.88 -8.07 3.32
CA ASN A 43 -5.82 -7.43 2.41
C ASN A 43 -6.34 -6.10 3.01
N GLU A 44 -7.01 -5.29 2.18
CA GLU A 44 -7.78 -4.12 2.61
C GLU A 44 -6.99 -2.96 3.25
N VAL A 45 -5.74 -2.71 2.84
CA VAL A 45 -5.03 -1.49 3.27
C VAL A 45 -5.70 -0.27 2.63
N ASN A 46 -6.23 0.61 3.48
CA ASN A 46 -6.84 1.87 3.07
C ASN A 46 -5.82 3.01 3.11
N PHE A 47 -5.98 3.98 2.22
CA PHE A 47 -5.20 5.22 2.22
C PHE A 47 -6.12 6.43 2.32
N VAL A 48 -5.73 7.37 3.18
CA VAL A 48 -6.40 8.68 3.28
C VAL A 48 -5.60 9.69 2.48
N ALA A 49 -6.25 10.29 1.48
CA ALA A 49 -5.68 11.36 0.67
C ALA A 49 -5.90 12.73 1.31
N LYS A 50 -4.95 13.64 1.12
CA LYS A 50 -5.12 15.08 1.32
C LYS A 50 -4.74 15.82 0.03
N LEU A 51 -5.39 16.95 -0.20
CA LEU A 51 -5.05 17.90 -1.27
C LEU A 51 -3.83 18.74 -0.87
#